data_AF-A0A2S7T5I4-F1
#
_entry.id   AF-A0A2S7T5I4-F1
#
_cell.length_a   1.000
_cell.length_b   1.000
_cell.length_c   1.000
_cell.angle_alpha   90.00
_cell.angle_beta   90.00
_cell.angle_gamma   90.00
#
_symmetry.space_group_name_H-M   'P 1'
#
loop_
_entity.id
_entity.type
_entity.pdbx_description
1 polymer ?
#
loop_
_entity_poly.entity_id
_entity_poly.type
_entity_poly.pdbx_seq_one_letter_code
_entity_poly.pdbx_strand_id
1 'polypeptide(L)'
;MRKNITQLVISSITGLLLFSSCKNQKETALQESQFYTDSIYSQNLETYRKHKVYLPVNFSKERQYPIVYSTDGDEKLSYEFIRKTLDSLISNQVIEPIIL
;
A
#
# COMPACT_ATOMS: atom_id res chain seq x y z
N MET A 1 46.60 10.60 -47.09
CA MET A 1 45.27 10.49 -46.45
C MET A 1 45.44 10.37 -44.93
N ARG A 2 45.39 11.49 -44.19
CA ARG A 2 45.37 11.48 -42.72
C ARG A 2 43.91 11.46 -42.27
N LYS A 3 43.44 10.32 -41.74
CA LYS A 3 42.11 10.26 -41.10
C LYS A 3 42.24 10.96 -39.74
N ASN A 4 41.43 12.00 -39.52
CA ASN A 4 41.47 12.84 -38.33
C ASN A 4 41.03 12.04 -37.10
N ILE A 5 42.01 11.62 -36.30
CA ILE A 5 41.85 10.82 -35.07
C ILE A 5 40.85 11.48 -34.10
N THR A 6 40.76 12.81 -34.11
CA THR A 6 39.80 13.60 -33.32
C THR A 6 38.34 13.34 -33.66
N GLN A 7 37.99 13.10 -34.94
CA GLN A 7 36.61 12.74 -35.32
C GLN A 7 36.24 11.32 -34.88
N LEU A 8 37.21 10.41 -34.81
CA LEU A 8 36.98 9.02 -34.42
C LEU A 8 36.72 8.89 -32.91
N VAL A 9 37.36 9.73 -32.10
CA VAL A 9 37.20 9.76 -30.63
C VAL A 9 35.87 10.41 -30.22
N ILE A 10 35.42 11.45 -30.93
CA ILE A 10 34.14 12.11 -30.61
C ILE A 10 32.96 11.17 -30.93
N SER A 11 33.05 10.38 -31.99
CA SER A 11 32.00 9.42 -32.35
C SER A 11 31.91 8.23 -31.37
N SER A 12 33.02 7.83 -30.72
CA SER A 12 33.00 6.71 -29.77
C SER A 12 32.45 7.10 -28.38
N ILE A 13 32.68 8.33 -27.94
CA ILE A 13 32.18 8.83 -26.63
C ILE A 13 30.66 9.05 -26.66
N THR A 14 30.11 9.46 -27.80
CA THR A 14 28.66 9.72 -27.95
C THR A 14 27.83 8.43 -27.99
N GLY A 15 28.42 7.29 -28.40
CA GLY A 15 27.75 5.99 -28.42
C GLY A 15 27.64 5.31 -27.05
N LEU A 16 28.46 5.72 -26.07
CA LEU A 16 28.54 5.06 -24.75
C LEU A 16 27.52 5.60 -23.74
N LEU A 17 26.88 6.75 -24.00
CA LEU A 17 25.95 7.41 -23.07
C LEU A 17 24.47 7.01 -23.26
N LEU A 18 24.14 6.11 -24.20
CA LEU A 18 22.75 5.76 -24.52
C LEU A 18 22.23 4.47 -23.83
N PHE A 19 23.01 3.82 -22.96
CA PHE A 19 22.65 2.51 -22.40
C PHE A 19 22.31 2.48 -20.89
N SER A 20 22.00 3.62 -20.26
CA SER A 20 21.71 3.65 -18.82
C SER A 20 20.43 4.39 -18.46
N SER A 21 19.28 3.85 -18.86
CA SER A 21 18.04 4.08 -18.10
C SER A 21 16.93 3.08 -18.42
N CYS A 22 17.11 1.82 -18.01
CA CYS A 22 15.97 1.01 -17.60
C CYS A 22 15.78 1.22 -16.11
N LYS A 23 14.99 2.25 -15.74
CA LYS A 23 14.39 2.27 -14.40
C LYS A 23 13.36 1.15 -14.40
N ASN A 24 13.71 0.02 -13.81
CA ASN A 24 12.72 -0.98 -13.40
C ASN A 24 11.80 -0.28 -12.40
N GLN A 25 10.68 0.27 -12.88
CA GLN A 25 9.57 0.59 -12.01
C GLN A 25 9.11 -0.77 -11.51
N LYS A 26 9.59 -1.17 -10.32
CA LYS A 26 8.83 -2.12 -9.51
C LYS A 26 7.50 -1.44 -9.29
N GLU A 27 6.55 -1.76 -10.16
CA GLU A 27 5.15 -1.56 -9.89
C GLU A 27 4.90 -2.39 -8.63
N THR A 28 5.00 -1.75 -7.46
CA THR A 28 4.59 -2.36 -6.21
C THR A 28 3.11 -2.60 -6.41
N ALA A 29 2.75 -3.85 -6.74
CA ALA A 29 1.36 -4.24 -6.92
C ALA A 29 0.58 -3.70 -5.71
N LEU A 30 -0.39 -2.83 -5.97
CA LEU A 30 -1.19 -2.20 -4.93
C LEU A 30 -1.77 -3.32 -4.06
N GLN A 31 -1.38 -3.34 -2.80
CA GLN A 31 -1.88 -4.35 -1.89
C GLN A 31 -3.27 -3.91 -1.44
N GLU A 32 -4.29 -4.68 -1.80
CA GLU A 32 -5.67 -4.38 -1.44
C GLU A 32 -5.85 -4.25 0.07
N SER A 33 -6.87 -3.49 0.47
CA SER A 33 -7.32 -3.42 1.85
C SER A 33 -7.76 -4.79 2.35
N GLN A 34 -7.55 -5.05 3.63
CA GLN A 34 -7.81 -6.36 4.23
C GLN A 34 -8.87 -6.24 5.30
N PHE A 35 -9.77 -7.21 5.35
CA PHE A 35 -10.63 -7.47 6.49
C PHE A 35 -10.36 -8.89 6.96
N TYR A 36 -9.93 -9.05 8.21
CA TYR A 36 -9.72 -10.38 8.80
C TYR A 36 -10.33 -10.47 10.19
N THR A 37 -10.44 -11.70 10.68
CA THR A 37 -10.92 -11.97 12.04
C THR A 37 -9.73 -12.38 12.89
N ASP A 38 -9.58 -11.73 14.03
CA ASP A 38 -8.59 -12.07 15.06
C ASP A 38 -9.32 -12.46 16.36
N SER A 39 -8.57 -12.91 17.36
CA SER A 39 -9.09 -13.32 18.66
C SER A 39 -8.20 -12.81 19.79
N ILE A 40 -8.82 -12.23 20.81
CA ILE A 40 -8.15 -11.77 22.02
C ILE A 40 -8.72 -12.49 23.24
N TYR A 41 -7.87 -12.94 24.16
CA TYR A 41 -8.34 -13.49 25.43
C TYR A 41 -8.73 -12.34 26.36
N SER A 42 -9.97 -12.33 26.82
CA SER A 42 -10.46 -11.37 27.81
C SER A 42 -10.32 -11.97 29.20
N GLN A 43 -9.51 -11.36 30.05
CA GLN A 43 -9.39 -11.75 31.46
C GLN A 43 -10.72 -11.57 32.20
N ASN A 44 -11.45 -10.48 31.93
CA ASN A 44 -12.73 -10.18 32.58
C ASN A 44 -13.87 -11.14 32.20
N LEU A 45 -13.83 -11.72 30.99
CA LEU A 45 -14.86 -12.65 30.50
C LEU A 45 -14.39 -14.10 30.49
N GLU A 46 -13.14 -14.35 30.92
CA GLU A 46 -12.48 -15.66 30.97
C GLU A 46 -12.57 -16.45 29.64
N THR A 47 -12.60 -15.75 28.51
CA THR A 47 -12.83 -16.37 27.20
C THR A 47 -12.15 -15.63 26.05
N TYR A 48 -11.92 -16.35 24.94
CA TYR A 48 -11.47 -15.75 23.69
C TYR A 48 -12.62 -15.05 22.97
N ARG A 49 -12.42 -13.77 22.64
CA ARG A 49 -13.38 -12.93 21.92
C ARG A 49 -12.86 -12.70 20.51
N LYS A 50 -13.68 -13.04 19.52
CA LYS A 50 -13.41 -12.73 18.12
C LYS A 50 -13.72 -11.25 17.86
N HIS A 51 -12.88 -10.62 17.06
CA HIS A 51 -13.09 -9.27 16.56
C HIS A 51 -12.60 -9.20 15.11
N LYS A 52 -13.10 -8.22 14.37
CA LYS A 52 -12.66 -7.99 12.99
C LYS A 52 -11.75 -6.78 12.94
N VAL A 53 -10.78 -6.84 12.03
CA VAL A 53 -9.80 -5.78 11.82
C VAL A 53 -9.78 -5.44 10.34
N TYR A 54 -9.90 -4.16 10.04
CA TYR A 54 -9.63 -3.56 8.74
C TYR A 54 -8.22 -2.99 8.70
N LEU A 55 -7.49 -3.31 7.63
CA LEU A 55 -6.23 -2.67 7.28
C LEU A 55 -6.39 -1.92 5.95
N PRO A 56 -5.91 -0.66 5.87
CA PRO A 56 -6.04 0.13 4.66
C PRO A 56 -5.15 -0.40 3.54
N VAL A 57 -5.45 -0.01 2.30
CA VAL A 57 -4.62 -0.29 1.12
C VAL A 57 -3.18 0.13 1.39
N ASN A 58 -2.22 -0.74 1.05
CA ASN A 58 -0.78 -0.54 1.31
C ASN A 58 -0.41 -0.35 2.79
N PHE A 59 -1.16 -1.00 3.70
CA PHE A 59 -0.79 -1.04 5.13
C PHE A 59 0.67 -1.46 5.33
N SER A 60 1.33 -0.80 6.28
CA SER A 60 2.73 -0.99 6.63
C SER A 60 2.89 -0.85 8.13
N LYS A 61 3.60 -1.79 8.76
CA LYS A 61 3.81 -1.82 10.22
C LYS A 61 4.74 -0.70 10.69
N GLU A 62 5.49 -0.10 9.77
CA GLU A 62 6.43 0.99 10.00
C GLU A 62 5.72 2.35 10.09
N ARG A 63 4.44 2.43 9.66
CA ARG A 63 3.61 3.64 9.74
C ARG A 63 2.66 3.58 10.94
N GLN A 64 2.32 4.75 11.45
CA GLN A 64 1.29 4.92 12.48
C GLN A 64 -0.03 5.27 11.81
N TYR A 65 -1.13 4.71 12.34
CA TYR A 65 -2.49 4.93 11.86
C TYR A 65 -3.38 5.26 13.06
N PRO A 66 -4.34 6.19 12.91
CA PRO A 66 -5.44 6.31 13.87
C PRO A 66 -6.21 4.99 13.95
N ILE A 67 -6.66 4.66 15.17
CA ILE A 67 -7.48 3.48 15.43
C ILE A 67 -8.88 3.95 15.77
N VAL A 68 -9.86 3.46 15.02
CA VAL A 68 -11.28 3.65 15.30
C VAL A 68 -11.82 2.35 15.87
N TYR A 69 -12.54 2.41 16.99
CA TYR A 69 -13.24 1.25 17.52
C TYR A 69 -14.73 1.38 17.20
N SER A 70 -15.29 0.40 16.51
CA SER A 70 -16.72 0.31 16.24
C SER A 70 -17.31 -0.90 16.94
N THR A 71 -18.39 -0.69 17.68
CA THR A 71 -19.24 -1.76 18.19
C THR A 71 -20.36 -2.05 17.20
N ASP A 72 -20.83 -3.29 17.17
CA ASP A 72 -21.95 -3.66 16.32
C ASP A 72 -23.21 -2.89 16.74
N GLY A 73 -23.87 -2.24 15.77
CA GLY A 73 -25.11 -1.51 15.97
C GLY A 73 -26.30 -2.20 15.27
N ASP A 74 -26.23 -2.32 13.94
CA ASP A 74 -27.24 -2.97 13.10
C ASP A 74 -26.57 -4.12 12.31
N GLU A 75 -27.16 -5.32 12.39
CA GLU A 75 -26.64 -6.55 11.78
C GLU A 75 -26.65 -6.53 10.24
N LYS A 76 -27.26 -5.51 9.62
CA LYS A 76 -27.46 -5.41 8.17
C LYS A 76 -26.25 -4.93 7.37
N LEU A 77 -25.26 -4.32 8.01
CA LEU A 77 -24.09 -3.80 7.28
C LEU A 77 -23.06 -4.91 7.06
N SER A 78 -22.87 -5.30 5.80
CA SER A 78 -21.84 -6.28 5.44
C SER A 78 -20.44 -5.68 5.60
N TYR A 79 -19.49 -6.50 6.03
CA TYR A 79 -18.07 -6.07 6.13
C TYR A 79 -17.49 -5.66 4.77
N GLU A 80 -17.99 -6.24 3.68
CA GLU A 80 -17.61 -5.83 2.33
C GLU A 80 -18.08 -4.40 2.02
N PHE A 81 -19.29 -4.04 2.43
CA PHE A 81 -19.79 -2.68 2.29
C PHE A 81 -18.96 -1.70 3.10
N ILE A 82 -18.63 -2.04 4.36
CA ILE A 82 -17.74 -1.21 5.20
C ILE A 82 -16.38 -1.06 4.53
N ARG A 83 -15.76 -2.15 4.08
CA ARG A 83 -14.47 -2.13 3.37
C ARG A 83 -14.49 -1.18 2.17
N LYS A 84 -15.45 -1.36 1.26
CA LYS A 84 -15.59 -0.52 0.06
C LYS A 84 -15.82 0.95 0.41
N THR A 85 -16.57 1.21 1.47
CA THR A 85 -16.83 2.58 1.94
C THR A 85 -15.55 3.22 2.46
N LEU A 86 -14.81 2.53 3.33
CA LEU A 86 -13.54 3.03 3.85
C LEU A 86 -12.50 3.25 2.74
N ASP A 87 -12.36 2.29 1.83
CA ASP A 87 -11.45 2.40 0.68
C ASP A 87 -11.79 3.61 -0.20
N SER A 88 -13.10 3.84 -0.43
CA SER A 88 -13.57 5.01 -1.17
C SER A 88 -13.25 6.31 -0.45
N LEU A 89 -13.51 6.40 0.86
CA LEU A 89 -13.25 7.61 1.64
C LEU A 89 -11.76 7.93 1.71
N ILE A 90 -10.90 6.92 1.89
CA ILE A 90 -9.45 7.08 1.93
C ILE A 90 -8.90 7.44 0.55
N SER A 91 -9.31 6.76 -0.51
CA SER A 91 -8.82 7.04 -1.87
C SER A 91 -9.22 8.42 -2.39
N ASN A 92 -10.41 8.89 -1.99
CA ASN A 92 -10.87 10.25 -2.28
C ASN A 92 -10.38 11.30 -1.27
N GLN A 93 -9.48 10.94 -0.34
CA GLN A 93 -8.85 11.84 0.63
C GLN A 93 -9.85 12.57 1.55
N VAL A 94 -11.02 11.96 1.79
CA VAL A 94 -12.03 12.47 2.73
C VAL A 94 -11.60 12.19 4.16
N ILE A 95 -10.95 11.05 4.39
CA ILE A 95 -10.33 10.67 5.66
C ILE A 95 -8.90 10.19 5.41
N GLU A 96 -8.03 10.26 6.42
CA GLU A 96 -6.72 9.61 6.38
C GLU A 96 -6.85 8.08 6.51
N PRO A 97 -5.84 7.30 6.11
CA PRO A 97 -5.84 5.86 6.33
C PRO A 97 -5.96 5.52 7.82
N ILE A 98 -6.94 4.68 8.18
CA ILE A 98 -7.21 4.24 9.55
C ILE A 98 -7.14 2.73 9.69
N ILE A 99 -7.02 2.26 10.93
CA ILE A 99 -7.33 0.88 11.33
C ILE A 99 -8.70 0.91 12.01
N LEU A 100 -9.60 0.00 11.61
CA LEU A 100 -10.92 -0.19 12.22
C LEU A 100 -11.01 -1.58 12.86
#